data_AF-A0A5K0Z5M3-F1
#
_entry.id   AF-A0A5K0Z5M3-F1
#
_cell.length_a   1.000
_cell.length_b   1.000
_cell.length_c   1.000
_cell.angle_alpha   90.00
_cell.angle_beta   90.00
_cell.angle_gamma   90.00
#
_symmetry.space_group_name_H-M   'P 1'
#
loop_
_entity.id
_entity.type
_entity.pdbx_description
1 polymer ?
#
loop_
_entity_poly.entity_id
_entity_poly.type
_entity_poly.pdbx_seq_one_letter_code
_entity_poly.pdbx_strand_id
1 'polypeptide(L)' 'SYLSDVEFEKVFGLKKEAFYQQPKWKQDIQKKRADLF' A
#
# COMPACT_ATOMS: atom_id res chain seq x y z
N SER A 1 7.38 12.46 -4.61
CA SER A 1 7.66 11.74 -3.36
C SER A 1 6.37 11.14 -2.87
N TYR A 2 6.21 9.84 -3.10
CA TYR A 2 4.97 9.09 -2.95
C TYR A 2 4.63 8.90 -1.47
N LEU A 3 3.46 9.40 -1.07
CA LEU A 3 2.73 9.22 0.20
C LEU A 3 3.61 9.11 1.47
N SER A 4 3.49 10.11 2.34
CA SER A 4 4.02 10.02 3.70
C SER A 4 3.53 8.74 4.38
N ASP A 5 4.32 8.15 5.28
CA ASP A 5 3.98 6.87 5.92
C ASP A 5 2.60 6.89 6.57
N VAL A 6 2.21 8.04 7.10
CA VAL A 6 0.88 8.31 7.67
C VAL A 6 -0.24 8.20 6.63
N GLU A 7 -0.04 8.72 5.42
CA GLU A 7 -1.04 8.64 4.35
C GLU A 7 -1.12 7.22 3.79
N PHE A 8 0.02 6.51 3.70
CA PHE A 8 0.03 5.11 3.30
C PHE A 8 -0.73 4.24 4.31
N GLU A 9 -0.47 4.40 5.61
CA GLU A 9 -1.21 3.70 6.66
C GLU A 9 -2.69 4.06 6.65
N LYS A 10 -3.05 5.30 6.32
CA LYS A 10 -4.46 5.72 6.21
C LYS A 10 -5.17 5.13 4.98
N VAL A 11 -4.48 5.01 3.85
CA VAL A 11 -5.04 4.47 2.59
C VAL A 11 -5.14 2.95 2.64
N PHE A 12 -4.10 2.27 3.11
CA PHE A 12 -4.03 0.81 3.11
C PHE A 12 -4.45 0.19 4.45
N GLY A 13 -4.58 0.98 5.52
CA GLY A 13 -4.92 0.49 6.86
C GLY A 13 -3.82 -0.35 7.51
N LEU A 14 -2.60 -0.33 6.95
CA LEU A 14 -1.50 -1.20 7.36
C LEU A 14 -0.14 -0.54 7.10
N LYS A 15 0.84 -0.93 7.91
CA LYS A 15 2.21 -0.41 7.83
C LYS A 15 2.87 -0.80 6.52
N LYS A 16 3.72 0.08 5.97
CA LYS A 16 4.51 -0.17 4.75
C LYS A 16 5.30 -1.48 4.83
N GLU A 17 5.90 -1.78 5.98
CA GLU A 17 6.66 -3.02 6.19
C GLU A 17 5.79 -4.27 5.99
N ALA A 18 4.58 -4.28 6.55
CA ALA A 18 3.62 -5.36 6.39
C ALA A 18 3.11 -5.47 4.94
N PHE A 19 3.04 -4.35 4.23
CA PHE A 19 2.72 -4.34 2.79
C PHE A 19 3.82 -4.99 1.95
N TYR A 20 5.07 -4.61 2.16
CA TYR A 20 6.21 -5.12 1.37
C TYR A 20 6.54 -6.59 1.66
N GLN A 21 6.14 -7.11 2.82
CA GLN A 21 6.24 -8.55 3.13
C GLN A 21 5.20 -9.40 2.38
N GLN A 22 4.17 -8.79 1.81
CA GLN A 22 3.16 -9.54 1.05
C GLN A 22 3.67 -9.94 -0.33
N PRO A 23 3.19 -11.06 -0.90
CA PRO A 23 3.49 -11.45 -2.27
C PRO A 23 3.12 -10.35 -3.27
N LYS A 24 3.92 -10.22 -4.34
CA LYS A 24 3.77 -9.17 -5.36
C LYS A 24 2.36 -9.07 -5.96
N TRP A 25 1.72 -10.20 -6.23
CA TRP A 25 0.34 -10.25 -6.74
C TRP A 25 -0.68 -9.58 -5.80
N LYS A 26 -0.45 -9.68 -4.48
CA LYS A 26 -1.33 -9.12 -3.45
C LYS A 26 -1.09 -7.62 -3.25
N GLN A 27 0.15 -7.17 -3.43
CA GLN A 27 0.49 -5.75 -3.47
C GLN A 27 -0.15 -5.07 -4.68
N ASP A 28 -0.12 -5.71 -5.84
CA ASP A 28 -0.68 -5.16 -7.09
C ASP A 28 -2.20 -5.02 -7.02
N ILE A 29 -2.91 -5.99 -6.43
CA ILE A 29 -4.36 -5.88 -6.18
C ILE A 29 -4.68 -4.69 -5.26
N GLN A 30 -3.91 -4.51 -4.19
CA GLN A 30 -4.13 -3.41 -3.24
C GLN A 30 -3.84 -2.05 -3.86
N LYS A 31 -2.75 -1.92 -4.62
CA LYS A 31 -2.44 -0.69 -5.37
C LYS A 31 -3.55 -0.32 -6.36
N LYS A 32 -4.12 -1.32 -7.05
CA LYS A 32 -5.29 -1.11 -7.92
C LYS A 32 -6.54 -0.69 -7.14
N ARG A 33 -6.79 -1.28 -5.96
CA ARG A 33 -7.94 -0.91 -5.11
C ARG A 33 -7.83 0.49 -4.52
N ALA A 34 -6.62 0.94 -4.27
CA ALA A 34 -6.36 2.29 -3.77
C ALA A 34 -6.48 3.36 -4.88
N ASP A 35 -6.76 2.97 -6.13
CA ASP A 35 -6.86 3.86 -7.31
C ASP A 35 -5.66 4.83 -7.43
N LEU A 36 -4.48 4.39 -6.98
CA LEU A 36 -3.23 5.16 -7.01
C LEU A 36 -2.55 5.12 -8.39
N PHE A 37 -3.34 5.04 -9.46
CA PHE A 37 -2.88 5.12 -10.85
C PHE A 37 -3.12 6.50 -11.44
#